data_AF-A0A9E5JYK2-F1
#
_entry.id   AF-A0A9E5JYK2-F1
#
_cell.length_a   1.000
_cell.length_b   1.000
_cell.length_c   1.000
_cell.angle_alpha   90.00
_cell.angle_beta   90.00
_cell.angle_gamma   90.00
#
_symmetry.space_group_name_H-M   'P 1'
#
loop_
_entity.id
_entity.type
_entity.pdbx_description
1 polymer ?
#
loop_
_entity_poly.entity_id
_entity_poly.type
_entity_poly.pdbx_seq_one_letter_code
_entity_poly.pdbx_strand_id
1 'polypeptide(L)'
;MTLPHFNRLTGLLWQRHCNRRGFNLNEAQSHEWIAGALARHEPSAIGKVGTCELLALEYLDRYIHLPWPRNSSWARPAERLFHTAGVFPVRRDIYQRWAGVYRDAVRELDFVAQWQPPGSFLEAYEQAFLNRDLPKAVRGSFVGLEPVGAPWLRPLAELRWLVVSPFCETIKSQLSKLSVLSVFHGVEPDRLAEAARSCRFVPCPQLPYMVPPVHRDWFEGVEELKKAMTKQEFDVAIIGAGAWSLPLAAHAKRLGKIGLHLGGTLNLLFGIRGGRFDDRGFYNDHWIRPVNSERPSNFNLMENGAYW
;
A
#
# COMPACT_ATOMS: atom_id res chain seq x y z
N MET A 1 -19.27 1.17 27.23
CA MET A 1 -18.11 1.77 27.94
C MET A 1 -16.90 1.65 27.01
N THR A 2 -16.44 2.76 26.44
CA THR A 2 -15.17 2.80 25.70
C THR A 2 -14.05 2.71 26.72
N LEU A 3 -13.39 1.55 26.80
CA LEU A 3 -12.20 1.43 27.64
C LEU A 3 -11.16 2.45 27.15
N PRO A 4 -10.48 3.19 28.04
CA PRO A 4 -9.39 4.07 27.64
C PRO A 4 -8.33 3.27 26.88
N HIS A 5 -7.69 3.89 25.88
CA HIS A 5 -6.66 3.26 25.05
C HIS A 5 -5.41 2.93 25.87
N PHE A 6 -5.44 1.80 26.59
CA PHE A 6 -4.34 1.31 27.40
C PHE A 6 -3.28 0.64 26.51
N ASN A 7 -2.54 1.46 25.78
CA ASN A 7 -1.54 1.03 24.81
C ASN A 7 -0.11 1.17 25.36
N ARG A 8 0.76 0.19 25.09
CA ARG A 8 2.14 0.14 25.59
C ARG A 8 3.03 1.25 25.04
N LEU A 9 2.70 1.79 23.87
CA LEU A 9 3.50 2.82 23.20
C LEU A 9 3.05 4.23 23.49
N THR A 10 1.74 4.47 23.58
CA THR A 10 1.19 5.82 23.79
C THR A 10 0.78 6.10 25.23
N GLY A 11 0.63 5.05 26.05
CA GLY A 11 0.03 5.16 27.38
C GLY A 11 -1.37 5.77 27.36
N LEU A 12 -1.81 6.28 28.52
CA LEU A 12 -3.12 6.94 28.68
C LEU A 12 -3.17 8.36 28.09
N LEU A 13 -2.04 9.06 28.09
CA LEU A 13 -1.93 10.45 27.62
C LEU A 13 -1.49 10.48 26.15
N TRP A 14 -2.13 9.67 25.32
CA TRP A 14 -1.77 9.50 23.92
C TRP A 14 -1.77 10.80 23.13
N GLN A 15 -2.58 11.80 23.54
CA GLN A 15 -2.60 13.12 22.89
C GLN A 15 -1.23 13.83 22.96
N ARG A 16 -0.36 13.49 23.93
CA ARG A 16 1.02 14.02 23.99
C ARG A 16 1.91 13.54 22.85
N HIS A 17 1.50 12.48 22.17
CA HIS A 17 2.16 11.98 20.97
C HIS A 17 1.62 12.67 19.71
N CYS A 18 0.44 13.26 19.72
CA CYS A 18 -0.02 14.11 18.62
C CYS A 18 0.89 15.35 18.50
N ASN A 19 1.11 15.84 17.27
CA ASN A 19 1.83 17.08 16.97
C ASN A 19 3.32 17.18 17.40
N ARG A 20 4.00 16.08 17.76
CA ARG A 20 5.48 16.07 17.88
C ARG A 20 6.11 15.98 16.49
N ARG A 21 6.07 17.08 15.69
CA ARG A 21 6.57 17.16 14.29
C ARG A 21 6.34 15.84 13.53
N GLY A 22 5.06 15.56 13.26
CA GLY A 22 4.55 14.26 12.84
C GLY A 22 5.03 13.74 11.48
N PHE A 23 5.79 14.53 10.72
CA PHE A 23 6.42 14.20 9.45
C PHE A 23 7.77 14.92 9.38
N ASN A 24 8.80 14.26 8.86
CA ASN A 24 10.09 14.92 8.62
C ASN A 24 10.02 15.80 7.37
N LEU A 25 9.16 15.44 6.41
CA LEU A 25 9.02 16.08 5.11
C LEU A 25 7.58 16.55 4.87
N ASN A 26 7.43 17.75 4.30
CA ASN A 26 6.17 18.23 3.75
C ASN A 26 5.84 17.56 2.40
N GLU A 27 4.74 17.95 1.74
CA GLU A 27 4.31 17.36 0.45
C GLU A 27 5.36 17.48 -0.65
N ALA A 28 5.88 18.68 -0.90
CA ALA A 28 6.90 18.92 -1.93
C ALA A 28 8.17 18.09 -1.66
N GLN A 29 8.65 18.13 -0.41
CA GLN A 29 9.82 17.36 0.01
C GLN A 29 9.59 15.84 -0.09
N SER A 30 8.37 15.36 0.14
CA SER A 30 8.02 13.95 -0.02
C SER A 30 8.13 13.51 -1.49
N HIS A 31 7.62 14.32 -2.42
CA HIS A 31 7.77 14.07 -3.85
C HIS A 31 9.25 14.10 -4.28
N GLU A 32 10.01 15.09 -3.80
CA GLU A 32 11.45 15.21 -4.10
C GLU A 32 12.24 14.00 -3.59
N TRP A 33 11.95 13.52 -2.39
CA TRP A 33 12.62 12.35 -1.83
C TRP A 33 12.37 11.11 -2.70
N ILE A 34 11.10 10.85 -3.05
CA ILE A 34 10.72 9.70 -3.89
C ILE A 34 11.34 9.84 -5.28
N ALA A 35 11.28 11.02 -5.89
CA ALA A 35 11.90 11.29 -7.19
C ALA A 35 13.41 11.03 -7.16
N GLY A 36 14.09 11.44 -6.08
CA GLY A 36 15.51 11.21 -5.88
C GLY A 36 15.87 9.73 -5.75
N ALA A 37 15.09 8.95 -4.99
CA ALA A 37 15.30 7.51 -4.86
C ALA A 37 15.15 6.79 -6.21
N LEU A 38 14.12 7.15 -6.99
CA LEU A 38 13.91 6.62 -8.34
C LEU A 38 15.04 7.00 -9.30
N ALA A 39 15.42 8.28 -9.35
CA ALA A 39 16.45 8.79 -10.27
C ALA A 39 17.85 8.22 -9.99
N ARG A 40 18.17 7.94 -8.71
CA ARG A 40 19.45 7.32 -8.32
C ARG A 40 19.43 5.79 -8.42
N HIS A 41 18.28 5.19 -8.74
CA HIS A 41 18.07 3.74 -8.74
C HIS A 41 18.46 3.12 -7.38
N GLU A 42 18.20 3.86 -6.30
CA GLU A 42 18.63 3.50 -4.95
C GLU A 42 17.72 2.40 -4.40
N PRO A 43 18.23 1.19 -4.08
CA PRO A 43 17.41 0.10 -3.55
C PRO A 43 16.67 0.56 -2.29
N SER A 44 15.35 0.65 -2.40
CA SER A 44 14.52 1.27 -1.37
C SER A 44 13.14 0.65 -1.29
N ALA A 45 12.56 0.63 -0.10
CA ALA A 45 11.18 0.25 0.12
C ALA A 45 10.39 1.48 0.56
N ILE A 46 9.40 1.86 -0.25
CA ILE A 46 8.62 3.09 -0.16
C ILE A 46 7.15 2.69 -0.01
N GLY A 47 6.45 3.24 0.98
CA GLY A 47 5.03 2.93 1.14
C GLY A 47 4.37 3.59 2.32
N LYS A 48 3.25 3.01 2.76
CA LYS A 48 2.49 3.41 3.94
C LYS A 48 2.00 2.19 4.70
N VAL A 49 1.71 2.37 5.98
CA VAL A 49 0.97 1.37 6.76
C VAL A 49 -0.53 1.66 6.59
N GLY A 50 -1.30 0.70 6.08
CA GLY A 50 -2.75 0.89 5.97
C GLY A 50 -3.43 0.97 7.35
N THR A 51 -4.57 1.65 7.43
CA THR A 51 -5.30 1.88 8.69
C THR A 51 -5.75 0.58 9.34
N CYS A 52 -6.16 -0.42 8.54
CA CYS A 52 -6.58 -1.72 9.04
C CYS A 52 -5.39 -2.51 9.60
N GLU A 53 -4.26 -2.48 8.92
CA GLU A 53 -3.01 -3.07 9.38
C GLU A 53 -2.50 -2.39 10.64
N LEU A 54 -2.53 -1.05 10.70
CA LEU A 54 -2.13 -0.28 11.86
C LEU A 54 -3.00 -0.60 13.09
N LEU A 55 -4.33 -0.64 12.92
CA LEU A 55 -5.27 -1.04 13.99
C LEU A 55 -5.01 -2.47 14.49
N ALA A 56 -4.60 -3.35 13.58
CA ALA A 56 -4.27 -4.72 13.91
C ALA A 56 -2.95 -4.82 14.68
N LEU A 57 -1.94 -4.02 14.34
CA LEU A 57 -0.71 -3.91 15.14
C LEU A 57 -0.97 -3.25 16.50
N GLU A 58 -1.83 -2.23 16.53
CA GLU A 58 -2.21 -1.50 17.73
C GLU A 58 -2.80 -2.43 18.79
N TYR A 59 -3.73 -3.30 18.39
CA TYR A 59 -4.33 -4.27 19.29
C TYR A 59 -3.24 -5.11 19.99
N LEU A 60 -2.23 -5.57 19.26
CA LEU A 60 -1.14 -6.38 19.83
C LEU A 60 -0.23 -5.60 20.78
N ASP A 61 -0.13 -4.28 20.60
CA ASP A 61 0.61 -3.39 21.49
C ASP A 61 -0.20 -2.92 22.72
N ARG A 62 -1.43 -3.40 22.93
CA ARG A 62 -2.21 -3.11 24.16
C ARG A 62 -1.64 -3.82 25.38
N TYR A 63 -1.84 -3.23 26.56
CA TYR A 63 -1.55 -3.90 27.83
C TYR A 63 -2.52 -5.05 28.09
N ILE A 64 -3.79 -4.86 27.75
CA ILE A 64 -4.88 -5.82 28.01
C ILE A 64 -5.45 -6.31 26.69
N HIS A 65 -5.43 -7.63 26.51
CA HIS A 65 -6.05 -8.34 25.39
C HIS A 65 -7.25 -9.12 25.90
N LEU A 66 -8.45 -8.57 25.75
CA LEU A 66 -9.67 -9.26 26.18
C LEU A 66 -9.91 -10.51 25.32
N PRO A 67 -10.15 -11.70 25.91
CA PRO A 67 -10.49 -12.89 25.15
C PRO A 67 -11.94 -12.85 24.63
N TRP A 68 -12.82 -12.09 25.29
CA TRP A 68 -14.25 -11.95 24.98
C TRP A 68 -14.78 -10.58 25.45
N PRO A 69 -15.82 -9.98 24.82
CA PRO A 69 -16.54 -10.42 23.63
C PRO A 69 -15.70 -10.36 22.36
N ARG A 70 -16.12 -11.09 21.31
CA ARG A 70 -15.41 -11.18 20.01
C ARG A 70 -15.01 -9.80 19.46
N ASN A 71 -15.91 -8.82 19.58
CA ASN A 71 -15.73 -7.42 19.17
C ASN A 71 -14.69 -6.62 19.98
N SER A 72 -14.19 -7.16 21.07
CA SER A 72 -13.13 -6.58 21.91
C SER A 72 -11.86 -7.45 21.92
N SER A 73 -11.89 -8.59 21.22
CA SER A 73 -10.79 -9.55 21.13
C SER A 73 -9.97 -9.37 19.85
N TRP A 74 -8.93 -10.21 19.69
CA TRP A 74 -8.10 -10.30 18.49
C TRP A 74 -8.91 -10.57 17.21
N ALA A 75 -10.09 -11.17 17.34
CA ALA A 75 -10.95 -11.50 16.22
C ALA A 75 -11.39 -10.25 15.44
N ARG A 76 -11.68 -9.13 16.13
CA ARG A 76 -12.11 -7.89 15.47
C ARG A 76 -11.06 -7.31 14.51
N PRO A 77 -9.81 -7.06 14.92
CA PRO A 77 -8.78 -6.62 13.98
C PRO A 77 -8.46 -7.69 12.92
N ALA A 78 -8.50 -8.99 13.26
CA ALA A 78 -8.26 -10.06 12.30
C ALA A 78 -9.34 -10.14 11.20
N GLU A 79 -10.62 -9.98 11.54
CA GLU A 79 -11.72 -9.88 10.57
C GLU A 79 -11.59 -8.66 9.69
N ARG A 80 -11.21 -7.51 10.27
CA ARG A 80 -10.96 -6.30 9.50
C ARG A 80 -9.82 -6.51 8.50
N LEU A 81 -8.71 -7.13 8.91
CA LEU A 81 -7.62 -7.51 8.01
C LEU A 81 -8.10 -8.43 6.89
N PHE A 82 -8.92 -9.44 7.21
CA PHE A 82 -9.48 -10.34 6.20
C PHE A 82 -10.34 -9.60 5.18
N HIS A 83 -11.27 -8.75 5.66
CA HIS A 83 -12.17 -8.00 4.79
C HIS A 83 -11.43 -6.99 3.91
N THR A 84 -10.55 -6.18 4.51
CA THR A 84 -10.01 -4.98 3.85
C THR A 84 -8.63 -5.16 3.24
N ALA A 85 -7.80 -6.01 3.86
CA ALA A 85 -6.38 -6.15 3.53
C ALA A 85 -6.04 -7.56 2.99
N GLY A 86 -6.99 -8.50 3.06
CA GLY A 86 -6.86 -9.84 2.52
C GLY A 86 -6.00 -10.78 3.33
N VAL A 87 -5.94 -10.66 4.66
CA VAL A 87 -5.23 -11.64 5.52
C VAL A 87 -6.17 -12.80 5.87
N PHE A 88 -5.80 -14.02 5.49
CA PHE A 88 -6.63 -15.22 5.65
C PHE A 88 -5.80 -16.46 6.02
N PRO A 89 -6.44 -17.50 6.59
CA PRO A 89 -7.80 -17.48 7.16
C PRO A 89 -7.87 -16.69 8.48
N VAL A 90 -9.09 -16.33 8.91
CA VAL A 90 -9.31 -15.63 10.20
C VAL A 90 -9.05 -16.61 11.35
N ARG A 91 -7.79 -16.66 11.80
CA ARG A 91 -7.31 -17.53 12.89
C ARG A 91 -6.27 -16.80 13.74
N ARG A 92 -6.22 -17.09 15.04
CA ARG A 92 -5.39 -16.33 16.00
C ARG A 92 -3.90 -16.44 15.69
N ASP A 93 -3.43 -17.65 15.41
CA ASP A 93 -2.04 -17.95 15.04
C ASP A 93 -1.67 -17.30 13.70
N ILE A 94 -2.57 -17.26 12.72
CA ILE A 94 -2.37 -16.55 11.44
C ILE A 94 -2.19 -15.06 11.70
N TYR A 95 -3.07 -14.46 12.50
CA TYR A 95 -2.99 -13.05 12.86
C TYR A 95 -1.68 -12.70 13.60
N GLN A 96 -1.27 -13.52 14.57
CA GLN A 96 -0.01 -13.32 15.31
C GLN A 96 1.22 -13.47 14.39
N ARG A 97 1.24 -14.50 13.54
CA ARG A 97 2.32 -14.71 12.58
C ARG A 97 2.37 -13.60 11.52
N TRP A 98 1.21 -13.13 11.04
CA TRP A 98 1.11 -12.00 10.11
C TRP A 98 1.74 -10.75 10.72
N ALA A 99 1.46 -10.46 11.99
CA ALA A 99 2.00 -9.27 12.65
C ALA A 99 3.53 -9.28 12.73
N GLY A 100 4.15 -10.45 12.90
CA GLY A 100 5.61 -10.61 12.81
C GLY A 100 6.13 -10.25 11.43
N VAL A 101 5.64 -10.96 10.40
CA VAL A 101 6.06 -10.76 9.00
C VAL A 101 5.83 -9.32 8.53
N TYR A 102 4.70 -8.74 8.91
CA TYR A 102 4.33 -7.38 8.52
C TYR A 102 5.19 -6.33 9.23
N ARG A 103 5.48 -6.50 10.54
CA ARG A 103 6.41 -5.61 11.26
C ARG A 103 7.80 -5.67 10.67
N ASP A 104 8.30 -6.85 10.32
CA ASP A 104 9.63 -6.99 9.70
C ASP A 104 9.68 -6.27 8.34
N ALA A 105 8.63 -6.39 7.53
CA ALA A 105 8.53 -5.64 6.29
C ALA A 105 8.46 -4.11 6.51
N VAL A 106 7.73 -3.66 7.54
CA VAL A 106 7.70 -2.23 7.91
C VAL A 106 9.10 -1.75 8.29
N ARG A 107 9.86 -2.53 9.06
CA ARG A 107 11.24 -2.21 9.50
C ARG A 107 12.22 -2.00 8.36
N GLU A 108 11.91 -2.50 7.17
CA GLU A 108 12.74 -2.38 5.98
C GLU A 108 12.41 -1.15 5.12
N LEU A 109 11.33 -0.42 5.42
CA LEU A 109 10.98 0.82 4.71
C LEU A 109 12.05 1.90 4.87
N ASP A 110 12.35 2.59 3.79
CA ASP A 110 13.22 3.77 3.76
C ASP A 110 12.40 5.06 3.77
N PHE A 111 11.20 5.00 3.20
CA PHE A 111 10.20 6.07 3.26
C PHE A 111 8.84 5.51 3.65
N VAL A 112 8.25 6.14 4.67
CA VAL A 112 6.89 5.84 5.13
C VAL A 112 6.02 7.09 5.06
N ALA A 113 4.96 7.01 4.29
CA ALA A 113 3.94 8.04 4.26
C ALA A 113 2.95 7.81 5.41
N GLN A 114 2.75 8.84 6.24
CA GLN A 114 1.75 8.79 7.30
C GLN A 114 0.46 9.45 6.80
N TRP A 115 -0.69 8.89 7.20
CA TRP A 115 -1.98 9.27 6.60
C TRP A 115 -3.15 9.14 7.56
N GLN A 116 -2.89 8.84 8.83
CA GLN A 116 -3.96 8.80 9.82
C GLN A 116 -4.49 10.21 10.10
N PRO A 117 -5.79 10.37 10.40
CA PRO A 117 -6.39 11.68 10.62
C PRO A 117 -5.64 12.48 11.71
N PRO A 118 -5.31 13.76 11.47
CA PRO A 118 -4.65 14.60 12.46
C PRO A 118 -5.44 14.71 13.77
N GLY A 119 -4.73 14.66 14.90
CA GLY A 119 -5.32 14.69 16.24
C GLY A 119 -6.00 13.39 16.67
N SER A 120 -5.95 12.33 15.85
CA SER A 120 -6.54 11.03 16.19
C SER A 120 -5.60 10.16 17.04
N PHE A 121 -6.18 9.20 17.77
CA PHE A 121 -5.41 8.17 18.47
C PHE A 121 -4.52 7.36 17.52
N LEU A 122 -4.98 7.11 16.29
CA LEU A 122 -4.19 6.35 15.32
C LEU A 122 -2.99 7.13 14.80
N GLU A 123 -3.07 8.44 14.66
CA GLU A 123 -1.90 9.27 14.37
C GLU A 123 -0.86 9.16 15.50
N ALA A 124 -1.29 9.33 16.75
CA ALA A 124 -0.42 9.18 17.92
C ALA A 124 0.24 7.80 17.99
N TYR A 125 -0.54 6.73 17.76
CA TYR A 125 -0.02 5.37 17.73
C TYR A 125 0.93 5.14 16.57
N GLU A 126 0.60 5.59 15.34
CA GLU A 126 1.47 5.50 14.17
C GLU A 126 2.83 6.17 14.46
N GLN A 127 2.83 7.39 15.00
CA GLN A 127 4.06 8.08 15.37
C GLN A 127 4.87 7.30 16.42
N ALA A 128 4.24 6.81 17.47
CA ALA A 128 4.92 6.05 18.52
C ALA A 128 5.48 4.72 18.00
N PHE A 129 4.71 4.03 17.16
CA PHE A 129 5.08 2.80 16.47
C PHE A 129 6.28 3.01 15.54
N LEU A 130 6.24 4.02 14.68
CA LEU A 130 7.34 4.35 13.78
C LEU A 130 8.58 4.83 14.53
N ASN A 131 8.45 5.55 15.64
CA ASN A 131 9.59 5.93 16.49
C ASN A 131 10.31 4.72 17.08
N ARG A 132 9.56 3.70 17.50
CA ARG A 132 10.13 2.47 18.07
C ARG A 132 10.73 1.58 16.99
N ASP A 133 9.94 1.25 15.98
CA ASP A 133 10.27 0.18 15.03
C ASP A 133 11.01 0.69 13.78
N LEU A 134 10.83 1.96 13.42
CA LEU A 134 11.37 2.52 12.19
C LEU A 134 12.02 3.90 12.39
N PRO A 135 13.02 4.02 13.29
CA PRO A 135 13.61 5.32 13.65
C PRO A 135 14.44 5.96 12.53
N LYS A 136 14.91 5.17 11.55
CA LYS A 136 15.78 5.64 10.47
C LYS A 136 15.05 6.01 9.18
N ALA A 137 13.81 5.56 9.00
CA ALA A 137 13.08 5.86 7.77
C ALA A 137 12.70 7.34 7.70
N VAL A 138 12.69 7.86 6.48
CA VAL A 138 12.13 9.15 6.16
C VAL A 138 10.62 9.09 6.26
N ARG A 139 10.03 10.14 6.83
CA ARG A 139 8.59 10.24 7.06
C ARG A 139 8.04 11.42 6.29
N GLY A 140 7.04 11.16 5.45
CA GLY A 140 6.48 12.18 4.56
C GLY A 140 4.97 12.13 4.47
N SER A 141 4.41 13.10 3.77
CA SER A 141 2.97 13.20 3.53
C SER A 141 2.48 12.06 2.63
N PHE A 142 1.26 11.58 2.90
CA PHE A 142 0.54 10.66 2.01
C PHE A 142 0.39 11.17 0.59
N VAL A 143 0.26 12.49 0.40
CA VAL A 143 0.18 13.11 -0.93
C VAL A 143 1.42 12.78 -1.78
N GLY A 144 2.57 12.53 -1.15
CA GLY A 144 3.77 12.05 -1.85
C GLY A 144 3.57 10.74 -2.61
N LEU A 145 2.60 9.91 -2.21
CA LEU A 145 2.25 8.64 -2.88
C LEU A 145 1.02 8.75 -3.82
N GLU A 146 0.44 9.94 -3.98
CA GLU A 146 -0.59 10.17 -5.00
C GLU A 146 0.08 10.45 -6.35
N PRO A 147 -0.21 9.67 -7.41
CA PRO A 147 0.56 9.74 -8.65
C PRO A 147 0.15 10.85 -9.61
N VAL A 148 -1.10 11.32 -9.59
CA VAL A 148 -1.61 12.22 -10.63
C VAL A 148 -0.82 13.53 -10.63
N GLY A 149 -0.06 13.79 -11.70
CA GLY A 149 0.79 14.96 -11.83
C GLY A 149 2.04 14.96 -10.92
N ALA A 150 2.36 13.84 -10.27
CA ALA A 150 3.44 13.79 -9.31
C ALA A 150 4.83 13.96 -9.96
N PRO A 151 5.73 14.80 -9.42
CA PRO A 151 7.06 15.02 -10.00
C PRO A 151 7.91 13.75 -10.16
N TRP A 152 7.73 12.77 -9.27
CA TRP A 152 8.44 11.51 -9.29
C TRP A 152 8.04 10.58 -10.47
N LEU A 153 6.99 10.92 -11.22
CA LEU A 153 6.63 10.19 -12.45
C LEU A 153 7.68 10.33 -13.55
N ARG A 154 8.42 11.45 -13.59
CA ARG A 154 9.49 11.66 -14.59
C ARG A 154 10.61 10.63 -14.43
N PRO A 155 11.28 10.51 -13.27
CA PRO A 155 12.27 9.44 -13.09
C PRO A 155 11.64 8.06 -13.09
N LEU A 156 10.37 7.88 -12.70
CA LEU A 156 9.70 6.59 -12.82
C LEU A 156 9.67 6.10 -14.28
N ALA A 157 9.39 7.00 -15.24
CA ALA A 157 9.29 6.65 -16.67
C ALA A 157 10.61 6.21 -17.30
N GLU A 158 11.74 6.44 -16.64
CA GLU A 158 13.06 5.97 -17.08
C GLU A 158 13.37 4.54 -16.60
N LEU A 159 12.53 3.95 -15.74
CA LEU A 159 12.76 2.64 -15.11
C LEU A 159 11.98 1.52 -15.80
N ARG A 160 12.50 0.28 -15.73
CA ARG A 160 11.73 -0.92 -16.10
C ARG A 160 10.76 -1.27 -14.98
N TRP A 161 9.47 -1.33 -15.30
CA TRP A 161 8.41 -1.54 -14.32
C TRP A 161 8.07 -3.01 -14.12
N LEU A 162 7.91 -3.41 -12.86
CA LEU A 162 7.16 -4.60 -12.48
C LEU A 162 5.89 -4.20 -11.75
N VAL A 163 4.73 -4.44 -12.33
CA VAL A 163 3.45 -4.13 -11.71
C VAL A 163 2.91 -5.37 -10.98
N VAL A 164 2.62 -5.22 -9.68
CA VAL A 164 1.95 -6.23 -8.87
C VAL A 164 0.57 -5.72 -8.47
N SER A 165 -0.48 -6.28 -9.06
CA SER A 165 -1.86 -5.79 -8.94
C SER A 165 -2.87 -6.89 -9.26
N PRO A 166 -4.10 -6.84 -8.72
CA PRO A 166 -5.20 -7.69 -9.17
C PRO A 166 -5.86 -7.17 -10.47
N PHE A 167 -5.40 -6.03 -10.99
CA PHE A 167 -5.93 -5.37 -12.20
C PHE A 167 -4.99 -5.46 -13.41
N CYS A 168 -4.18 -6.52 -13.51
CA CYS A 168 -3.17 -6.64 -14.55
C CYS A 168 -3.73 -6.58 -15.98
N GLU A 169 -4.89 -7.17 -16.25
CA GLU A 169 -5.50 -7.13 -17.59
C GLU A 169 -6.01 -5.74 -17.93
N THR A 170 -6.64 -5.05 -16.98
CA THR A 170 -7.05 -3.64 -17.17
C THR A 170 -5.82 -2.76 -17.40
N ILE A 171 -4.75 -2.93 -16.60
CA ILE A 171 -3.52 -2.14 -16.74
C ILE A 171 -2.86 -2.36 -18.09
N LYS A 172 -2.73 -3.63 -18.54
CA LYS A 172 -2.18 -3.96 -19.87
C LYS A 172 -2.93 -3.23 -20.99
N SER A 173 -4.26 -3.17 -20.91
CA SER A 173 -5.10 -2.50 -21.91
C SER A 173 -4.92 -0.98 -21.99
N GLN A 174 -4.33 -0.37 -20.94
CA GLN A 174 -4.11 1.07 -20.82
C GLN A 174 -2.67 1.51 -21.09
N LEU A 175 -1.72 0.58 -21.17
CA LEU A 175 -0.30 0.91 -21.37
C LEU A 175 -0.03 1.74 -22.63
N SER A 176 -0.77 1.51 -23.72
CA SER A 176 -0.61 2.30 -24.95
C SER A 176 -1.24 3.70 -24.87
N LYS A 177 -1.97 4.00 -23.80
CA LYS A 177 -2.71 5.26 -23.61
C LYS A 177 -2.05 6.20 -22.61
N LEU A 178 -0.92 5.81 -21.99
CA LEU A 178 -0.30 6.59 -20.90
C LEU A 178 -0.08 8.07 -21.24
N SER A 179 0.30 8.38 -22.48
CA SER A 179 0.54 9.76 -22.95
C SER A 179 -0.73 10.62 -23.03
N VAL A 180 -1.91 10.02 -23.17
CA VAL A 180 -3.20 10.72 -23.28
C VAL A 180 -4.02 10.73 -21.99
N LEU A 181 -3.53 10.09 -20.91
CA LEU A 181 -4.25 10.04 -19.63
C LEU A 181 -4.13 11.32 -18.79
N SER A 182 -3.22 12.23 -19.15
CA SER A 182 -2.88 13.43 -18.36
C SER A 182 -2.37 13.12 -16.94
N VAL A 183 -1.67 11.99 -16.77
CA VAL A 183 -1.06 11.59 -15.49
C VAL A 183 0.43 11.94 -15.46
N PHE A 184 1.17 11.58 -16.51
CA PHE A 184 2.63 11.73 -16.63
C PHE A 184 3.03 13.11 -17.17
N HIS A 185 2.88 14.15 -16.36
CA HIS A 185 3.19 15.53 -16.76
C HIS A 185 4.67 15.77 -17.08
N GLY A 186 4.95 16.20 -18.31
CA GLY A 186 6.30 16.52 -18.77
C GLY A 186 7.17 15.28 -18.98
N VAL A 187 6.56 14.14 -19.34
CA VAL A 187 7.26 12.95 -19.84
C VAL A 187 6.93 12.81 -21.33
N GLU A 188 7.97 12.62 -22.15
CA GLU A 188 7.79 12.47 -23.60
C GLU A 188 7.00 11.20 -23.96
N PRO A 189 6.10 11.24 -24.95
CA PRO A 189 5.30 10.09 -25.35
C PRO A 189 6.13 8.85 -25.70
N ASP A 190 7.27 9.02 -26.38
CA ASP A 190 8.15 7.91 -26.77
C ASP A 190 8.77 7.21 -25.55
N ARG A 191 9.10 7.98 -24.51
CA ARG A 191 9.61 7.45 -23.24
C ARG A 191 8.55 6.62 -22.53
N LEU A 192 7.31 7.12 -22.47
CA LEU A 192 6.18 6.36 -21.91
C LEU A 192 5.91 5.08 -22.71
N ALA A 193 6.01 5.15 -24.03
CA ALA A 193 5.86 3.98 -24.89
C ALA A 193 6.97 2.94 -24.66
N GLU A 194 8.19 3.38 -24.33
CA GLU A 194 9.29 2.49 -23.94
C GLU A 194 9.07 1.83 -22.58
N ALA A 195 8.70 2.61 -21.57
CA ALA A 195 8.35 2.09 -20.24
C ALA A 195 7.18 1.08 -20.33
N ALA A 196 6.15 1.40 -21.12
CA ALA A 196 5.03 0.51 -21.40
C ALA A 196 5.46 -0.82 -22.03
N ARG A 197 6.35 -0.80 -23.03
CA ARG A 197 6.86 -2.01 -23.71
C ARG A 197 7.70 -2.91 -22.78
N SER A 198 8.46 -2.30 -21.89
CA SER A 198 9.31 -3.03 -20.94
C SER A 198 8.57 -3.48 -19.68
N CYS A 199 7.36 -2.99 -19.44
CA CYS A 199 6.54 -3.32 -18.28
C CYS A 199 6.32 -4.85 -18.16
N ARG A 200 6.45 -5.35 -16.93
CA ARG A 200 6.21 -6.74 -16.53
C ARG A 200 5.12 -6.79 -15.48
N PHE A 201 4.51 -7.96 -15.34
CA PHE A 201 3.35 -8.15 -14.48
C PHE A 201 3.52 -9.38 -13.60
N VAL A 202 3.17 -9.24 -12.33
CA VAL A 202 2.86 -10.36 -11.44
C VAL A 202 1.41 -10.15 -10.98
N PRO A 203 0.44 -10.93 -11.49
CA PRO A 203 -0.94 -10.83 -11.02
C PRO A 203 -0.98 -11.29 -9.57
N CYS A 204 -1.62 -10.50 -8.69
CA CYS A 204 -1.98 -10.97 -7.36
C CYS A 204 -3.48 -11.28 -7.28
N PRO A 205 -3.89 -12.28 -6.46
CA PRO A 205 -5.30 -12.59 -6.31
C PRO A 205 -6.11 -11.42 -5.75
N GLN A 206 -7.40 -11.37 -6.11
CA GLN A 206 -8.37 -10.49 -5.46
C GLN A 206 -8.55 -10.87 -3.98
N LEU A 207 -9.15 -9.96 -3.20
CA LEU A 207 -9.29 -10.16 -1.76
C LEU A 207 -10.15 -11.40 -1.43
N PRO A 208 -9.69 -12.27 -0.51
CA PRO A 208 -10.40 -13.47 -0.05
C PRO A 208 -11.82 -13.25 0.48
N TYR A 209 -12.14 -12.02 0.89
CA TYR A 209 -13.48 -11.64 1.32
C TYR A 209 -14.48 -11.56 0.16
N MET A 210 -13.99 -11.26 -1.05
CA MET A 210 -14.83 -11.16 -2.25
C MET A 210 -14.81 -12.44 -3.09
N VAL A 211 -13.64 -13.07 -3.19
CA VAL A 211 -13.44 -14.28 -4.00
C VAL A 211 -12.81 -15.39 -3.16
N PRO A 212 -13.10 -16.67 -3.44
CA PRO A 212 -12.41 -17.76 -2.77
C PRO A 212 -10.88 -17.64 -2.93
N PRO A 213 -10.10 -17.79 -1.84
CA PRO A 213 -8.65 -17.72 -1.93
C PRO A 213 -8.10 -18.90 -2.75
N VAL A 214 -7.10 -18.62 -3.59
CA VAL A 214 -6.39 -19.64 -4.38
C VAL A 214 -5.25 -20.30 -3.61
N HIS A 215 -4.73 -19.64 -2.58
CA HIS A 215 -3.70 -20.17 -1.69
C HIS A 215 -4.33 -20.74 -0.41
N ARG A 216 -3.59 -21.60 0.30
CA ARG A 216 -3.98 -22.16 1.60
C ARG A 216 -4.09 -21.09 2.68
N ASP A 217 -3.15 -20.15 2.69
CA ASP A 217 -3.05 -19.07 3.67
C ASP A 217 -2.36 -17.84 3.07
N TRP A 218 -2.41 -16.73 3.80
CA TRP A 218 -1.81 -15.46 3.39
C TRP A 218 -0.30 -15.57 3.13
N PHE A 219 0.43 -16.43 3.85
CA PHE A 219 1.89 -16.54 3.76
C PHE A 219 2.31 -17.25 2.47
N GLU A 220 1.58 -18.29 2.07
CA GLU A 220 1.81 -18.96 0.79
C GLU A 220 1.69 -17.96 -0.37
N GLY A 221 0.65 -17.11 -0.35
CA GLY A 221 0.49 -16.04 -1.35
C GLY A 221 1.66 -15.05 -1.38
N VAL A 222 2.13 -14.60 -0.21
CA VAL A 222 3.33 -13.73 -0.14
C VAL A 222 4.53 -14.40 -0.81
N GLU A 223 4.82 -15.64 -0.45
CA GLU A 223 6.01 -16.34 -0.92
C GLU A 223 5.94 -16.68 -2.40
N GLU A 224 4.75 -17.00 -2.92
CA GLU A 224 4.55 -17.19 -4.36
C GLU A 224 4.77 -15.88 -5.13
N LEU A 225 4.20 -14.77 -4.67
CA LEU A 225 4.39 -13.46 -5.28
C LEU A 225 5.86 -13.03 -5.25
N LYS A 226 6.57 -13.22 -4.13
CA LYS A 226 8.02 -12.97 -4.05
C LYS A 226 8.81 -13.80 -5.05
N LYS A 227 8.51 -15.10 -5.18
CA LYS A 227 9.15 -15.99 -6.17
C LYS A 227 8.86 -15.54 -7.60
N ALA A 228 7.63 -15.11 -7.87
CA ALA A 228 7.25 -14.58 -9.17
C ALA A 228 8.02 -13.30 -9.50
N MET A 229 8.14 -12.36 -8.55
CA MET A 229 8.94 -11.15 -8.70
C MET A 229 10.42 -11.45 -8.97
N THR A 230 11.04 -12.38 -8.24
CA THR A 230 12.46 -12.75 -8.40
C THR A 230 12.80 -13.27 -9.80
N LYS A 231 11.81 -13.79 -10.55
CA LYS A 231 12.00 -14.27 -11.92
C LYS A 231 11.92 -13.16 -12.97
N GLN A 232 11.59 -11.93 -12.59
CA GLN A 232 11.40 -10.81 -13.50
C GLN A 232 12.61 -9.87 -13.49
N GLU A 233 12.89 -9.31 -14.66
CA GLU A 233 13.85 -8.22 -14.83
C GLU A 233 13.12 -6.88 -14.70
N PHE A 234 13.44 -6.11 -13.66
CA PHE A 234 12.84 -4.80 -13.39
C PHE A 234 13.80 -3.93 -12.57
N ASP A 235 13.49 -2.63 -12.51
CA ASP A 235 14.22 -1.66 -11.67
C ASP A 235 13.33 -1.17 -10.51
N VAL A 236 12.02 -1.07 -10.75
CA VAL A 236 11.01 -0.70 -9.75
C VAL A 236 9.80 -1.64 -9.79
N ALA A 237 9.40 -2.14 -8.63
CA ALA A 237 8.15 -2.83 -8.43
C ALA A 237 7.07 -1.85 -7.94
N ILE A 238 6.00 -1.66 -8.73
CA ILE A 238 4.86 -0.80 -8.41
C ILE A 238 3.73 -1.70 -7.86
N ILE A 239 3.37 -1.53 -6.59
CA ILE A 239 2.66 -2.56 -5.83
C ILE A 239 1.34 -2.05 -5.24
N GLY A 240 0.25 -2.73 -5.60
CA GLY A 240 -1.09 -2.57 -5.05
C GLY A 240 -1.70 -3.95 -4.78
N ALA A 241 -1.39 -4.54 -3.62
CA ALA A 241 -1.73 -5.93 -3.31
C ALA A 241 -2.21 -6.13 -1.85
N GLY A 242 -2.98 -5.18 -1.31
CA GLY A 242 -3.46 -5.25 0.09
C GLY A 242 -2.32 -5.42 1.10
N ALA A 243 -2.52 -6.26 2.11
CA ALA A 243 -1.53 -6.55 3.15
C ALA A 243 -0.24 -7.19 2.60
N TRP A 244 -0.25 -7.78 1.41
CA TRP A 244 0.96 -8.31 0.79
C TRP A 244 1.95 -7.21 0.37
N SER A 245 1.49 -5.97 0.21
CA SER A 245 2.25 -4.93 -0.46
C SER A 245 3.58 -4.58 0.23
N LEU A 246 3.60 -4.41 1.56
CA LEU A 246 4.83 -4.08 2.28
C LEU A 246 5.86 -5.23 2.27
N PRO A 247 5.47 -6.50 2.55
CA PRO A 247 6.38 -7.64 2.36
C PRO A 247 7.00 -7.73 0.96
N LEU A 248 6.25 -7.37 -0.08
CA LEU A 248 6.72 -7.36 -1.47
C LEU A 248 7.64 -6.16 -1.77
N ALA A 249 7.33 -4.98 -1.21
CA ALA A 249 8.20 -3.81 -1.35
C ALA A 249 9.56 -4.04 -0.67
N ALA A 250 9.56 -4.60 0.55
CA ALA A 250 10.78 -5.02 1.24
C ALA A 250 11.54 -6.10 0.44
N HIS A 251 10.83 -7.02 -0.20
CA HIS A 251 11.45 -8.02 -1.08
C HIS A 251 12.13 -7.39 -2.30
N ALA A 252 11.50 -6.43 -2.97
CA ALA A 252 12.10 -5.68 -4.07
C ALA A 252 13.41 -5.01 -3.62
N LYS A 253 13.41 -4.36 -2.46
CA LYS A 253 14.63 -3.78 -1.86
C LYS A 253 15.73 -4.82 -1.66
N ARG A 254 15.43 -5.99 -1.10
CA ARG A 254 16.40 -7.08 -0.91
C ARG A 254 16.96 -7.64 -2.23
N LEU A 255 16.22 -7.51 -3.33
CA LEU A 255 16.72 -7.82 -4.67
C LEU A 255 17.60 -6.70 -5.28
N GLY A 256 17.89 -5.65 -4.53
CA GLY A 256 18.62 -4.47 -5.02
C GLY A 256 17.77 -3.57 -5.91
N LYS A 257 16.44 -3.60 -5.77
CA LYS A 257 15.47 -2.86 -6.59
C LYS A 257 14.66 -1.87 -5.75
N ILE A 258 13.83 -1.07 -6.39
CA ILE A 258 12.90 -0.17 -5.69
C ILE A 258 11.55 -0.87 -5.52
N GLY A 259 11.01 -0.91 -4.31
CA GLY A 259 9.65 -1.35 -4.01
C GLY A 259 8.76 -0.14 -3.69
N LEU A 260 7.83 0.19 -4.58
CA LEU A 260 6.92 1.33 -4.45
C LEU A 260 5.48 0.85 -4.18
N HIS A 261 5.07 0.87 -2.92
CA HIS A 261 3.70 0.56 -2.51
C HIS A 261 2.79 1.79 -2.63
N LEU A 262 1.84 1.74 -3.56
CA LEU A 262 0.83 2.78 -3.79
C LEU A 262 -0.57 2.34 -3.29
N GLY A 263 -0.78 1.04 -3.10
CA GLY A 263 -2.11 0.53 -2.80
C GLY A 263 -3.06 0.83 -3.95
N GLY A 264 -4.28 1.30 -3.67
CA GLY A 264 -5.24 1.56 -4.75
C GLY A 264 -4.98 2.82 -5.56
N THR A 265 -4.09 3.73 -5.15
CA THR A 265 -3.71 4.84 -6.03
C THR A 265 -2.86 4.38 -7.22
N LEU A 266 -2.34 3.14 -7.19
CA LEU A 266 -1.70 2.50 -8.34
C LEU A 266 -2.59 2.57 -9.59
N ASN A 267 -3.90 2.36 -9.43
CA ASN A 267 -4.88 2.40 -10.54
C ASN A 267 -4.83 3.73 -11.30
N LEU A 268 -4.55 4.83 -10.60
CA LEU A 268 -4.50 6.16 -11.19
C LEU A 268 -3.31 6.34 -12.14
N LEU A 269 -2.21 5.59 -11.96
CA LEU A 269 -1.08 5.60 -12.91
C LEU A 269 -1.51 5.17 -14.32
N PHE A 270 -2.49 4.27 -14.39
CA PHE A 270 -2.90 3.61 -15.62
C PHE A 270 -4.28 4.06 -16.09
N GLY A 271 -4.81 5.17 -15.57
CA GLY A 271 -6.09 5.71 -16.01
C GLY A 271 -7.29 4.84 -15.62
N ILE A 272 -7.18 4.09 -14.52
CA ILE A 272 -8.23 3.20 -14.05
C ILE A 272 -9.05 3.93 -12.98
N ARG A 273 -10.34 4.11 -13.27
CA ARG A 273 -11.34 4.71 -12.38
C ARG A 273 -11.65 3.76 -11.22
N GLY A 274 -11.92 4.34 -10.06
CA GLY A 274 -12.44 3.62 -8.90
C GLY A 274 -13.33 4.53 -8.08
N GLY A 275 -14.35 3.97 -7.42
CA GLY A 275 -15.36 4.74 -6.66
C GLY A 275 -14.78 5.80 -5.72
N ARG A 276 -13.61 5.56 -5.11
CA ARG A 276 -12.96 6.52 -4.20
C ARG A 276 -12.49 7.80 -4.89
N PHE A 277 -12.25 7.75 -6.19
CA PHE A 277 -11.58 8.80 -6.94
C PHE A 277 -12.50 9.55 -7.89
N ASP A 278 -13.77 9.15 -7.99
CA ASP A 278 -14.72 9.67 -8.98
C ASP A 278 -14.97 11.17 -8.91
N ASP A 279 -15.01 11.71 -7.68
CA ASP A 279 -15.31 13.13 -7.44
C ASP A 279 -14.07 14.04 -7.51
N ARG A 280 -12.91 13.54 -7.94
CA ARG A 280 -11.63 14.30 -7.91
C ARG A 280 -11.33 15.11 -9.18
N GLY A 281 -12.13 14.96 -10.25
CA GLY A 281 -12.10 15.87 -11.40
C GLY A 281 -10.90 15.77 -12.36
N PHE A 282 -10.07 14.73 -12.26
CA PHE A 282 -8.88 14.55 -13.13
C PHE A 282 -9.07 13.51 -14.25
N TYR A 283 -10.24 12.88 -14.35
CA TYR A 283 -10.51 11.91 -15.41
C TYR A 283 -10.74 12.58 -16.76
N ASN A 284 -10.30 11.90 -17.82
CA ASN A 284 -10.70 12.22 -19.20
C ASN A 284 -11.37 11.00 -19.88
N ASP A 285 -11.70 11.13 -21.16
CA ASP A 285 -12.43 10.12 -21.93
C ASP A 285 -11.68 8.79 -22.11
N HIS A 286 -10.37 8.78 -21.87
CA HIS A 286 -9.54 7.58 -22.00
C HIS A 286 -9.50 6.71 -20.74
N TRP A 287 -9.96 7.26 -19.60
CA TRP A 287 -10.01 6.53 -18.34
C TRP A 287 -11.11 5.47 -18.35
N ILE A 288 -10.79 4.27 -17.87
CA ILE A 288 -11.72 3.12 -17.87
C ILE A 288 -11.94 2.56 -16.47
N ARG A 289 -13.02 1.81 -16.29
CA ARG A 289 -13.23 0.97 -15.10
C ARG A 289 -12.52 -0.38 -15.30
N PRO A 290 -12.22 -1.12 -14.22
CA PRO A 290 -11.68 -2.47 -14.36
C PRO A 290 -12.56 -3.36 -15.26
N VAL A 291 -11.91 -4.23 -16.03
CA VAL A 291 -12.62 -5.19 -16.89
C VAL A 291 -13.47 -6.14 -16.05
N ASN A 292 -14.54 -6.70 -16.65
CA ASN A 292 -15.50 -7.52 -15.92
C ASN A 292 -14.88 -8.74 -15.22
N SER A 293 -13.85 -9.37 -15.80
CA SER A 293 -13.14 -10.49 -15.18
C SER A 293 -12.36 -10.12 -13.91
N GLU A 294 -12.04 -8.83 -13.73
CA GLU A 294 -11.33 -8.30 -12.57
C GLU A 294 -12.29 -7.59 -11.58
N ARG A 295 -13.59 -7.67 -11.82
CA ARG A 295 -14.64 -7.09 -10.97
C ARG A 295 -15.47 -8.19 -10.31
N PRO A 296 -15.19 -8.54 -9.04
CA PRO A 296 -16.00 -9.49 -8.28
C PRO A 296 -17.46 -9.04 -8.20
N SER A 297 -18.43 -9.97 -8.21
CA SER A 297 -19.86 -9.63 -8.19
C SER A 297 -20.27 -8.80 -6.96
N ASN A 298 -19.55 -8.95 -5.86
CA ASN A 298 -19.77 -8.28 -4.59
C ASN A 298 -18.76 -7.15 -4.30
N PHE A 299 -18.14 -6.57 -5.33
CA PHE A 299 -17.15 -5.50 -5.20
C PHE A 299 -17.64 -4.30 -4.36
N ASN A 300 -18.95 -4.02 -4.37
CA ASN A 300 -19.56 -2.98 -3.55
C ASN A 300 -19.42 -3.20 -2.04
N LEU A 301 -19.19 -4.44 -1.58
CA LEU A 301 -18.90 -4.72 -0.17
C LEU A 301 -17.54 -4.16 0.26
N MET A 302 -16.64 -3.92 -0.68
CA MET A 302 -15.33 -3.32 -0.43
C MET A 302 -15.42 -1.81 -0.54
N GLU A 303 -15.66 -1.16 0.60
CA GLU A 303 -15.68 0.30 0.72
C GLU A 303 -16.56 0.97 -0.37
N ASN A 304 -17.77 0.44 -0.60
CA ASN A 304 -18.70 0.90 -1.62
C ASN A 304 -18.11 0.92 -3.04
N GLY A 305 -17.27 -0.07 -3.36
CA GLY A 305 -16.62 -0.17 -4.66
C GLY A 305 -15.46 0.80 -4.83
N ALA A 306 -14.73 1.13 -3.76
CA ALA A 306 -13.68 2.15 -3.78
C ALA A 306 -12.62 2.01 -4.90
N TYR A 307 -12.35 0.79 -5.35
CA TYR A 307 -11.30 0.48 -6.34
C TYR A 307 -11.84 0.00 -7.70
N TRP A 308 -13.16 -0.13 -7.84
CA TRP A 308 -13.85 -0.51 -9.08
C TRP A 308 -14.74 0.63 -9.54
#